data_AF-A0A939HZS0-F1
#
_entry.id   AF-A0A939HZS0-F1
#
_cell.length_a   1.000
_cell.length_b   1.000
_cell.length_c   1.000
_cell.angle_alpha   90.00
_cell.angle_beta   90.00
_cell.angle_gamma   90.00
#
_symmetry.space_group_name_H-M   'P 1'
#
loop_
_entity.id
_entity.type
_entity.pdbx_description
1 polymer ?
#
loop_
_entity_poly.entity_id
_entity_poly.type
_entity_poly.pdbx_seq_one_letter_code
_entity_poly.pdbx_strand_id
1 'polypeptide(L)' 'MLTGNRKMKGEDSLEQVLREENTLNSLPVVTIGNVDRLNERDYRDDCVERLIEIVFDIENYMGTRRIFIP' A
#
# COMPACT_ATOMS: atom_id res chain seq x y z
N MET A 1 2.35 -6.40 -1.59
CA MET A 1 1.42 -6.74 -0.48
C MET A 1 0.34 -5.65 -0.43
N LEU A 2 -0.94 -6.04 -0.28
CA LEU A 2 -2.07 -5.11 -0.11
C LEU A 2 -2.61 -5.25 1.32
N THR A 3 -2.79 -4.15 2.05
CA THR A 3 -3.19 -4.20 3.47
C THR A 3 -4.15 -3.07 3.85
N GLY A 4 -4.96 -3.28 4.88
CA GLY A 4 -5.75 -2.24 5.54
C GLY A 4 -5.15 -1.74 6.87
N ASN A 5 -3.99 -2.27 7.25
CA ASN A 5 -3.47 -2.07 8.60
C ASN A 5 -2.79 -0.70 8.74
N ARG A 6 -3.49 0.27 9.33
CA ARG A 6 -2.97 1.62 9.63
C ARG A 6 -2.16 1.74 10.93
N LYS A 7 -2.16 0.74 11.81
CA LYS A 7 -1.62 0.89 13.18
C LYS A 7 -0.35 0.08 13.44
N MET A 8 0.59 0.71 14.13
CA MET A 8 1.80 0.13 14.72
C MET A 8 1.49 -0.47 16.09
N LYS A 9 1.80 -1.75 16.31
CA LYS A 9 2.18 -2.27 17.64
C LYS A 9 3.13 -3.48 17.47
N GLY A 10 4.34 -3.37 18.04
CA GLY A 10 5.31 -4.48 18.18
C GLY A 10 6.63 -4.31 17.44
N GLU A 11 7.69 -5.00 17.89
CA GLU A 11 9.01 -5.11 17.21
C GLU A 11 8.92 -5.76 15.82
N ASP A 12 7.82 -6.44 15.50
CA ASP A 12 7.51 -6.96 14.15
C ASP A 12 6.55 -6.05 13.37
N SER A 13 6.52 -4.75 13.68
CA SER A 13 5.62 -3.85 12.99
C SER A 13 5.96 -3.76 11.50
N LEU A 14 4.93 -3.72 10.65
CA LEU A 14 5.09 -3.55 9.21
C LEU A 14 5.97 -2.33 8.86
N GLU A 15 5.89 -1.26 9.66
CA GLU A 15 6.73 -0.07 9.50
C GLU A 15 8.22 -0.33 9.78
N GLN A 16 8.52 -1.17 10.76
CA GLN A 16 9.90 -1.55 11.06
C GLN A 16 10.48 -2.41 9.93
N VAL A 17 9.75 -3.43 9.48
CA VAL A 17 10.14 -4.26 8.32
C VAL A 17 10.34 -3.39 7.08
N LEU A 18 9.42 -2.44 6.82
CA LEU A 18 9.55 -1.49 5.71
C LEU A 18 10.75 -0.53 5.85
N ARG A 19 11.27 -0.28 7.05
CA ARG A 19 12.45 0.56 7.25
C ARG A 19 13.74 -0.23 7.11
N GLU A 20 13.78 -1.44 7.64
CA GLU A 20 14.99 -2.28 7.70
C GLU A 20 15.25 -3.00 6.38
N GLU A 21 14.20 -3.49 5.72
CA GLU A 21 14.32 -4.40 4.56
C GLU A 21 14.01 -3.72 3.21
N ASN A 22 13.68 -2.42 3.20
CA ASN A 22 13.36 -1.74 1.95
C ASN A 22 14.61 -1.36 1.17
N THR A 23 14.66 -1.84 -0.07
CA THR A 23 15.71 -1.55 -1.04
C THR A 23 15.15 -0.74 -2.21
N LEU A 24 16.01 -0.23 -3.08
CA LEU A 24 15.59 0.45 -4.32
C LEU A 24 14.77 -0.45 -5.24
N ASN A 25 14.90 -1.78 -5.11
CA ASN A 25 14.18 -2.77 -5.91
C ASN A 25 13.00 -3.40 -5.15
N SER A 26 12.64 -2.87 -3.98
CA SER A 26 11.50 -3.38 -3.22
C SER A 26 10.19 -2.84 -3.79
N LEU A 27 9.19 -3.70 -3.97
CA LEU A 27 7.84 -3.27 -4.32
C LEU A 27 7.19 -2.51 -3.16
N PRO A 28 6.32 -1.52 -3.44
CA PRO A 28 5.62 -0.81 -2.39
C PRO A 28 4.59 -1.71 -1.71
N VAL A 29 4.40 -1.50 -0.42
CA VAL A 29 3.23 -1.99 0.30
C VAL A 29 2.09 -1.01 0.05
N VAL A 30 1.04 -1.48 -0.60
CA VAL A 30 -0.15 -0.69 -0.88
C VAL A 30 -1.13 -0.82 0.29
N THR A 31 -1.58 0.31 0.82
CA THR A 31 -2.48 0.38 1.96
C THR A 31 -3.79 1.03 1.57
N ILE A 32 -4.90 0.31 1.71
CA ILE A 32 -6.24 0.85 1.58
C ILE A 32 -6.47 1.79 2.74
N GLY A 33 -6.84 3.01 2.43
CA GLY A 33 -7.18 4.04 3.38
C GLY A 33 -8.31 3.57 4.29
N ASN A 34 -9.49 3.34 3.76
CA ASN A 34 -10.65 2.99 4.58
C ASN A 34 -11.26 1.66 4.16
N VAL A 35 -10.85 0.59 4.83
CA VAL A 35 -11.38 -0.76 4.58
C VAL A 35 -12.88 -0.84 4.77
N ASP A 36 -13.45 -0.07 5.70
CA ASP A 36 -14.89 -0.10 5.99
C ASP A 36 -15.72 0.43 4.81
N ARG A 37 -15.11 1.23 3.93
CA ARG A 37 -15.75 1.80 2.73
C ARG A 37 -15.66 0.92 1.49
N LEU A 38 -15.02 -0.25 1.55
CA LEU A 38 -14.94 -1.16 0.39
C LEU A 38 -16.30 -1.73 -0.05
N ASN A 39 -17.33 -1.60 0.79
CA ASN A 39 -18.72 -1.88 0.45
C ASN A 39 -19.33 -0.82 -0.49
N GLU A 40 -18.80 0.41 -0.50
CA GLU A 40 -19.14 1.47 -1.44
C GLU A 40 -18.50 1.12 -2.80
N ARG A 41 -19.33 1.03 -3.85
CA ARG A 41 -18.83 0.71 -5.20
C ARG A 41 -17.80 1.73 -5.66
N ASP A 42 -18.16 3.01 -5.60
CA ASP A 42 -17.32 4.11 -6.08
C ASP A 42 -15.95 4.09 -5.39
N TYR A 43 -15.93 3.86 -4.07
CA TYR A 43 -14.69 3.75 -3.31
C TYR A 43 -13.80 2.61 -3.80
N ARG A 44 -14.38 1.44 -4.06
CA ARG A 44 -13.63 0.28 -4.55
C ARG A 44 -13.13 0.52 -5.97
N ASP A 45 -13.89 1.21 -6.80
CA ASP A 45 -13.48 1.56 -8.16
C ASP A 45 -12.28 2.53 -8.11
N ASP A 46 -12.30 3.54 -7.22
CA ASP A 46 -11.15 4.41 -6.96
C ASP A 46 -9.90 3.61 -6.51
N CYS A 47 -10.07 2.63 -5.60
CA CYS A 47 -8.98 1.75 -5.19
C CYS A 47 -8.37 0.99 -6.38
N VAL A 48 -9.22 0.48 -7.26
CA VAL A 48 -8.81 -0.31 -8.44
C VAL A 48 -8.07 0.57 -9.44
N GLU A 49 -8.57 1.78 -9.72
CA GLU A 49 -7.88 2.73 -10.61
C GLU A 49 -6.46 3.04 -10.12
N ARG A 50 -6.31 3.30 -8.82
CA ARG A 50 -4.99 3.54 -8.21
C ARG A 50 -4.09 2.31 -8.28
N LEU A 51 -4.64 1.10 -8.10
CA LEU A 51 -3.87 -0.14 -8.23
C LEU A 51 -3.38 -0.36 -9.67
N ILE A 52 -4.24 -0.07 -10.66
CA ILE A 52 -3.87 -0.17 -12.07
C ILE A 52 -2.73 0.81 -12.39
N GLU A 53 -2.83 2.08 -11.98
CA GLU A 53 -1.74 3.06 -12.15
C GLU A 53 -0.42 2.55 -11.57
N ILE A 54 -0.43 2.04 -10.33
CA ILE A 54 0.78 1.54 -9.67
C ILE A 54 1.39 0.36 -10.41
N VAL A 55 0.57 -0.55 -10.95
CA VAL A 55 1.06 -1.73 -11.68
C VAL A 55 1.62 -1.35 -13.06
N PHE A 56 0.96 -0.42 -13.76
CA PHE A 56 1.43 0.04 -15.07
C PHE A 56 2.73 0.83 -14.97
N ASP A 57 2.87 1.67 -13.95
CA ASP A 57 4.04 2.52 -13.75
C ASP A 57 4.93 2.03 -12.59
N ILE A 58 5.02 0.71 -12.38
CA ILE A 58 5.62 0.11 -11.19
C ILE A 58 7.05 0.59 -10.90
N GLU A 59 7.84 0.84 -11.94
CA GLU A 59 9.20 1.35 -11.83
C GLU A 59 9.27 2.69 -11.08
N ASN A 60 8.24 3.54 -11.21
CA ASN A 60 8.14 4.82 -10.50
C ASN A 60 7.80 4.67 -9.01
N TYR A 61 7.37 3.48 -8.59
CA TYR A 61 6.95 3.17 -7.23
C TYR A 61 7.87 2.17 -6.51
N MET A 62 8.98 1.78 -7.14
CA MET A 62 9.98 0.94 -6.50
C MET A 62 10.70 1.70 -5.38
N GLY A 63 10.95 1.01 -4.27
CA GLY A 63 11.65 1.54 -3.10
C GLY A 63 10.88 2.58 -2.29
N THR A 64 9.63 2.91 -2.64
CA THR A 64 8.83 3.94 -1.95
C THR A 64 8.30 3.47 -0.58
N ARG A 65 8.58 2.23 -0.18
CA ARG A 65 8.09 1.54 1.03
C ARG A 65 6.58 1.34 1.06
N ARG A 66 5.82 2.44 1.17
CA ARG A 66 4.39 2.40 1.45
C ARG A 66 3.64 3.45 0.64
N ILE A 67 2.54 3.02 0.04
CA ILE A 67 1.62 3.88 -0.71
C ILE A 67 0.23 3.72 -0.12
N PHE A 68 -0.44 4.83 0.13
CA PHE A 68 -1.84 4.83 0.50
C PHE A 68 -2.69 5.08 -0.74
N ILE A 69 -3.64 4.18 -0.95
CA ILE A 69 -4.72 4.37 -1.91
C ILE A 69 -6.00 4.63 -1.11
N PRO A 70 -7.10 5.09 -1.73
CA PRO A 70 -8.42 4.98 -1.12
C PRO A 70 -8.57 3.61 -0.46
#